data_AF-A0A370DD17-F1
#
_entry.id   AF-A0A370DD17-F1
#
_cell.length_a   1.000
_cell.length_b   1.000
_cell.length_c   1.000
_cell.angle_alpha   90.00
_cell.angle_beta   90.00
_cell.angle_gamma   90.00
#
_symmetry.space_group_name_H-M   'P 1'
#
loop_
_entity.id
_entity.type
_entity.pdbx_description
1 polymer ?
#
loop_
_entity_poly.entity_id
_entity_poly.type
_entity_poly.pdbx_seq_one_letter_code
_entity_poly.pdbx_strand_id
1 'polypeptide(L)'
;MKSAIIQFLKFFPEILLVMALFFPFLLQADSDRAWPIITFTCDKAKNEVKLKNEVKWGEAGKNFQFSAEQGTYNPWSLVSLEDRGERTLISEKTQLDLKCSLSGAEYKFVIKPKIFNTNFNAKCGDRLSVKVSVYKGSSILIQDKSMETFCHGNAPVLRGIKVKGGNNKVKFYEVARSRFY
;
A
#
# COMPACT_ATOMS: atom_id res chain seq x y z
N MET A 1 36.34 -40.39 -64.86
CA MET A 1 36.55 -39.64 -63.60
C MET A 1 36.27 -38.17 -63.84
N LYS A 2 35.08 -37.68 -63.47
CA LYS A 2 34.72 -36.26 -63.23
C LYS A 2 33.19 -36.17 -63.17
N SER A 3 32.63 -36.36 -61.98
CA SER A 3 31.28 -35.91 -61.62
C SER A 3 31.07 -36.21 -60.14
N ALA A 4 31.52 -35.30 -59.27
CA ALA A 4 31.22 -35.34 -57.84
C ALA A 4 31.61 -34.03 -57.13
N ILE A 5 31.31 -32.88 -57.73
CA ILE A 5 31.38 -31.58 -57.05
C ILE A 5 30.23 -30.79 -57.67
N ILE A 6 29.52 -29.98 -56.90
CA ILE A 6 28.27 -29.26 -57.25
C ILE A 6 27.00 -30.04 -56.85
N GLN A 7 26.80 -30.27 -55.56
CA GLN A 7 25.45 -30.48 -55.02
C GLN A 7 25.29 -30.10 -53.53
N PHE A 8 26.04 -29.11 -53.03
CA PHE A 8 26.01 -28.72 -51.61
C PHE A 8 25.62 -27.25 -51.35
N LEU A 9 24.99 -26.57 -52.30
CA LEU A 9 24.60 -25.16 -52.16
C LEU A 9 23.17 -24.89 -52.66
N LYS A 10 22.18 -25.56 -52.08
CA LYS A 10 20.75 -25.24 -52.31
C LYS A 10 19.83 -25.43 -51.08
N PHE A 11 20.38 -25.42 -49.87
CA PHE A 11 19.59 -25.69 -48.65
C PHE A 11 19.78 -24.64 -47.53
N PHE A 12 20.01 -23.37 -47.87
CA PHE A 12 20.22 -22.33 -46.86
C PHE A 12 19.62 -20.96 -47.22
N PRO A 13 18.27 -20.84 -47.35
CA PRO A 13 17.68 -19.58 -46.87
C PRO A 13 16.36 -19.69 -46.09
N GLU A 14 15.75 -20.87 -45.91
CA GLU A 14 14.43 -20.95 -45.23
C GLU A 14 14.50 -21.23 -43.72
N ILE A 15 15.65 -21.65 -43.19
CA ILE A 15 15.78 -21.97 -41.74
C ILE A 15 16.01 -20.70 -40.89
N LEU A 16 16.26 -19.53 -41.49
CA LEU A 16 16.52 -18.30 -40.75
C LEU A 16 15.26 -17.53 -40.31
N LEU A 17 14.06 -17.90 -40.79
CA LEU A 17 12.81 -17.18 -40.47
C LEU A 17 12.08 -17.73 -39.23
N VAL A 18 12.52 -18.86 -38.66
CA VAL A 18 11.81 -19.52 -37.54
C VAL A 18 12.40 -19.19 -36.17
N MET A 19 13.61 -18.61 -36.09
CA MET A 19 14.23 -18.26 -34.80
C MET A 19 13.82 -16.89 -34.22
N ALA A 20 13.05 -16.07 -34.95
CA ALA A 20 12.60 -14.77 -34.45
C ALA A 20 11.31 -14.81 -33.60
N LEU A 21 10.66 -15.99 -33.48
CA LEU A 21 9.39 -16.14 -32.73
C LEU A 21 9.59 -16.65 -31.29
N PHE A 22 10.82 -16.84 -30.83
CA PHE A 22 11.16 -17.26 -29.47
C PHE A 22 11.93 -16.18 -28.70
N PHE A 23 11.52 -14.91 -28.83
CA PHE A 23 11.67 -14.00 -27.70
C PHE A 23 10.45 -14.20 -26.82
N PRO A 24 10.49 -15.05 -25.77
CA PRO A 24 9.56 -14.85 -24.69
C PRO A 24 9.82 -13.42 -24.23
N PHE A 25 8.83 -12.54 -24.40
CA PHE A 25 8.76 -11.33 -23.62
C PHE A 25 8.89 -11.81 -22.17
N LEU A 26 10.10 -11.73 -21.64
CA LEU A 26 10.33 -11.62 -20.22
C LEU A 26 9.68 -10.29 -19.85
N LEU A 27 8.35 -10.31 -19.74
CA LEU A 27 7.64 -9.41 -18.86
C LEU A 27 8.33 -9.66 -17.52
N GLN A 28 9.31 -8.81 -17.22
CA GLN A 28 9.73 -8.61 -15.86
C GLN A 28 8.43 -8.29 -15.13
N ALA A 29 7.92 -9.27 -14.39
CA ALA A 29 6.97 -9.02 -13.35
C ALA A 29 7.75 -8.16 -12.35
N ASP A 30 7.80 -6.86 -12.63
CA ASP A 30 8.21 -5.86 -11.67
C ASP A 30 7.37 -6.20 -10.45
N SER A 31 8.04 -6.58 -9.36
CA SER A 31 7.34 -7.14 -8.21
C SER A 31 6.45 -6.03 -7.69
N ASP A 32 5.18 -6.07 -8.08
CA ASP A 32 4.28 -4.95 -7.95
C ASP A 32 4.32 -4.47 -6.50
N ARG A 33 4.71 -3.22 -6.29
CA ARG A 33 4.74 -2.64 -4.95
C ARG A 33 3.32 -2.56 -4.41
N ALA A 34 3.15 -2.86 -3.13
CA ALA A 34 1.90 -2.60 -2.43
C ALA A 34 1.79 -1.12 -2.04
N TRP A 35 0.76 -0.43 -2.53
CA TRP A 35 0.47 0.96 -2.22
C TRP A 35 -0.65 1.03 -1.18
N PRO A 36 -0.36 1.44 0.07
CA PRO A 36 -1.36 1.53 1.12
C PRO A 36 -2.29 2.73 0.88
N ILE A 37 -3.56 2.57 1.22
CA ILE A 37 -4.60 3.58 1.08
C ILE A 37 -5.38 3.64 2.38
N ILE A 38 -5.57 4.85 2.90
CA ILE A 38 -6.41 5.09 4.07
C ILE A 38 -7.70 5.73 3.62
N THR A 39 -8.83 5.11 3.94
CA THR A 39 -10.15 5.64 3.64
C THR A 39 -10.90 5.98 4.92
N PHE A 40 -11.36 7.21 5.04
CA PHE A 40 -12.17 7.69 6.14
C PHE A 40 -13.60 7.96 5.67
N THR A 41 -14.57 7.45 6.41
CA THR A 41 -15.98 7.64 6.09
C THR A 41 -16.74 8.06 7.35
N CYS A 42 -17.39 9.21 7.29
CA CYS A 42 -18.29 9.71 8.32
C CYS A 42 -19.74 9.54 7.82
N ASP A 43 -20.40 8.45 8.23
CA ASP A 43 -21.78 8.15 7.86
C ASP A 43 -22.73 8.61 8.97
N LYS A 44 -23.24 9.84 8.84
CA LYS A 44 -24.17 10.43 9.81
C LYS A 44 -25.51 9.70 9.86
N ALA A 45 -25.99 9.18 8.73
CA ALA A 45 -27.26 8.47 8.65
C ALA A 45 -27.21 7.14 9.42
N LYS A 46 -26.09 6.41 9.31
CA LYS A 46 -25.84 5.19 10.10
C LYS A 46 -25.23 5.47 11.48
N ASN A 47 -25.01 6.75 11.80
CA ASN A 47 -24.39 7.21 13.02
C ASN A 47 -23.07 6.47 13.31
N GLU A 48 -22.20 6.35 12.30
CA GLU A 48 -20.94 5.63 12.41
C GLU A 48 -19.79 6.31 11.64
N VAL A 49 -18.57 6.12 12.14
CA VAL A 49 -17.34 6.53 11.47
C VAL A 49 -16.45 5.32 11.27
N LYS A 50 -15.85 5.22 10.09
CA LYS A 50 -14.97 4.13 9.69
C LYS A 50 -13.64 4.69 9.21
N LEU A 51 -12.58 4.01 9.59
CA LEU A 51 -11.27 4.15 8.98
C LEU A 51 -10.91 2.78 8.39
N LYS A 52 -10.66 2.72 7.09
CA LYS A 52 -10.27 1.50 6.38
C LYS A 52 -8.83 1.63 5.93
N ASN A 53 -8.11 0.53 6.03
CA ASN A 53 -6.77 0.36 5.52
C ASN A 53 -6.86 -0.63 4.36
N GLU A 54 -6.39 -0.23 3.18
CA GLU A 54 -6.44 -1.04 1.95
C GLU A 54 -5.10 -0.98 1.24
N VAL A 55 -4.90 -1.90 0.31
CA VAL A 55 -3.73 -1.90 -0.57
C VAL A 55 -4.18 -2.05 -2.02
N LYS A 56 -3.48 -1.35 -2.90
CA LYS A 56 -3.52 -1.59 -4.35
C LYS A 56 -2.12 -1.94 -4.82
N TRP A 57 -2.03 -2.95 -5.69
CA TRP A 57 -0.76 -3.44 -6.20
C TRP A 57 -0.36 -2.74 -7.48
N GLY A 58 0.94 -2.54 -7.67
CA GLY A 58 1.52 -2.18 -8.95
C GLY A 58 1.08 -0.81 -9.47
N GLU A 59 0.88 -0.73 -10.78
CA GLU A 59 0.44 0.50 -11.45
C GLU A 59 -0.95 0.97 -10.98
N ALA A 60 -1.85 0.06 -10.58
CA ALA A 60 -3.14 0.44 -10.03
C ALA A 60 -3.03 1.19 -8.70
N GLY A 61 -2.03 0.85 -7.88
CA GLY A 61 -1.74 1.55 -6.64
C GLY A 61 -0.96 2.84 -6.84
N LYS A 62 0.05 2.81 -7.71
CA LYS A 62 0.88 3.97 -8.06
C LYS A 62 0.06 5.12 -8.64
N ASN A 63 -0.95 4.81 -9.45
CA ASN A 63 -1.81 5.80 -10.12
C ASN A 63 -3.15 6.03 -9.39
N PHE A 64 -3.29 5.55 -8.14
CA PHE A 64 -4.51 5.75 -7.36
C PHE A 64 -4.76 7.24 -7.08
N GLN A 65 -5.96 7.72 -7.40
CA GLN A 65 -6.34 9.12 -7.23
C GLN A 65 -6.82 9.36 -5.80
N PHE A 66 -5.93 9.89 -4.95
CA PHE A 66 -6.27 10.28 -3.59
C PHE A 66 -7.06 11.59 -3.58
N SER A 67 -8.16 11.62 -2.83
CA SER A 67 -9.01 12.80 -2.69
C SER A 67 -9.55 12.88 -1.28
N ALA A 68 -9.26 14.00 -0.60
CA ALA A 68 -9.81 14.28 0.72
C ALA A 68 -11.35 14.39 0.69
N GLU A 69 -11.93 14.84 -0.42
CA GLU A 69 -13.39 14.91 -0.63
C GLU A 69 -14.02 13.52 -0.67
N GLN A 70 -13.32 12.55 -1.29
CA GLN A 70 -13.71 11.14 -1.29
C GLN A 70 -13.26 10.40 -0.02
N GLY A 71 -12.59 11.10 0.90
CA GLY A 71 -12.06 10.54 2.15
C GLY A 71 -10.90 9.57 1.95
N THR A 72 -10.16 9.65 0.84
CA THR A 72 -8.99 8.78 0.57
C THR A 72 -7.68 9.55 0.73
N TYR A 73 -6.71 8.94 1.41
CA TYR A 73 -5.46 9.58 1.79
C TYR A 73 -4.27 8.65 1.54
N ASN A 74 -3.16 9.25 1.10
CA ASN A 74 -1.91 8.54 0.82
C ASN A 74 -1.00 8.55 2.05
N PRO A 75 -0.71 7.41 2.70
CA PRO A 75 0.24 7.36 3.81
C PRO A 75 1.63 7.92 3.48
N TRP A 76 2.08 7.80 2.22
CA TRP A 76 3.38 8.32 1.80
C TRP A 76 3.46 9.86 1.82
N SER A 77 2.32 10.57 1.84
CA SER A 77 2.34 12.03 2.00
C SER A 77 2.61 12.47 3.45
N LEU A 78 2.59 11.53 4.41
CA LEU A 78 2.84 11.78 5.84
C LEU A 78 4.33 11.69 6.21
N VAL A 79 5.18 11.30 5.26
CA VAL A 79 6.62 11.11 5.45
C VAL A 79 7.42 12.01 4.50
N SER A 80 8.66 12.24 4.85
CA SER A 80 9.67 12.85 3.98
C SER A 80 10.70 11.79 3.59
N LEU A 81 11.24 11.90 2.38
CA LEU A 81 12.40 11.14 1.92
C LEU A 81 13.57 12.10 1.74
N GLU A 82 14.71 11.78 2.34
CA GLU A 82 15.94 12.55 2.24
C GLU A 82 17.03 11.66 1.66
N ASP A 83 17.58 12.02 0.51
CA ASP A 83 18.70 11.31 -0.10
C ASP A 83 20.03 11.71 0.57
N ARG A 84 20.80 10.73 1.02
CA ARG A 84 22.13 10.86 1.61
C ARG A 84 23.16 10.00 0.87
N GLY A 85 23.03 9.87 -0.44
CA GLY A 85 23.94 9.12 -1.29
C GLY A 85 23.64 7.63 -1.25
N GLU A 86 24.35 6.88 -0.39
CA GLU A 86 24.15 5.41 -0.29
C GLU A 86 22.83 5.01 0.40
N ARG A 87 22.15 5.97 1.03
CA ARG A 87 20.92 5.73 1.80
C ARG A 87 19.91 6.81 1.50
N THR A 88 18.65 6.40 1.40
CA THR A 88 17.52 7.32 1.42
C THR A 88 16.84 7.18 2.78
N LEU A 89 16.84 8.24 3.58
CA LEU A 89 16.21 8.24 4.89
C LEU A 89 14.73 8.57 4.78
N ILE A 90 13.90 7.84 5.53
CA ILE A 90 12.47 8.12 5.70
C ILE A 90 12.21 8.60 7.13
N SER A 91 11.50 9.73 7.24
CA SER A 91 11.14 10.34 8.51
C SER A 91 9.68 10.80 8.52
N GLU A 92 9.09 10.93 9.71
CA GLU A 92 7.76 11.51 9.88
C GLU A 92 7.81 12.99 9.48
N LYS A 93 6.89 13.40 8.59
CA LYS A 93 6.75 14.78 8.13
C LYS A 93 5.56 15.46 8.79
N THR A 94 4.43 14.76 8.84
CA THR A 94 3.18 15.31 9.33
C THR A 94 2.24 14.19 9.79
N GLN A 95 1.09 14.58 10.32
CA GLN A 95 0.01 13.69 10.71
C GLN A 95 -1.28 14.10 10.00
N LEU A 96 -2.24 13.19 9.92
CA LEU A 96 -3.56 13.45 9.37
C LEU A 96 -4.59 13.49 10.50
N ASP A 97 -5.30 14.61 10.61
CA ASP A 97 -6.34 14.85 11.61
C ASP A 97 -7.72 14.85 10.94
N LEU A 98 -8.50 13.79 11.18
CA LEU A 98 -9.83 13.60 10.59
C LEU A 98 -10.91 13.69 11.66
N LYS A 99 -12.00 14.38 11.37
CA LYS A 99 -13.09 14.64 12.32
C LYS A 99 -14.43 14.17 11.79
N CYS A 100 -15.28 13.67 12.68
CA CYS A 100 -16.65 13.28 12.36
C CYS A 100 -17.56 13.52 13.57
N SER A 101 -18.64 14.28 13.38
CA SER A 101 -19.63 14.53 14.42
C SER A 101 -20.77 13.50 14.36
N LEU A 102 -20.94 12.72 15.42
CA LEU A 102 -21.95 11.66 15.54
C LEU A 102 -22.66 11.76 16.89
N SER A 103 -24.00 11.69 16.89
CA SER A 103 -24.82 11.78 18.12
C SER A 103 -24.44 12.96 19.03
N GLY A 104 -24.14 14.13 18.46
CA GLY A 104 -23.75 15.33 19.23
C GLY A 104 -22.32 15.34 19.79
N ALA A 105 -21.50 14.31 19.53
CA ALA A 105 -20.09 14.28 19.93
C ALA A 105 -19.14 14.34 18.71
N GLU A 106 -18.04 15.07 18.84
CA GLU A 106 -16.95 15.06 17.84
C GLU A 106 -16.02 13.86 18.08
N TYR A 107 -15.84 13.04 17.05
CA TYR A 107 -14.83 11.99 17.01
C TYR A 107 -13.66 12.47 16.18
N LYS A 108 -12.44 12.38 16.73
CA LYS A 108 -11.20 12.76 16.06
C LYS A 108 -10.31 11.54 15.86
N PHE A 109 -9.84 11.32 14.64
CA PHE A 109 -8.88 10.29 14.26
C PHE A 109 -7.57 11.00 13.92
N VAL A 110 -6.53 10.70 14.69
CA VAL A 110 -5.17 11.18 14.44
C VAL A 110 -4.38 10.03 13.85
N ILE A 111 -3.90 10.20 12.62
CA ILE A 111 -3.23 9.16 11.86
C ILE A 111 -1.78 9.60 11.62
N LYS A 112 -0.85 8.76 12.06
CA LYS A 112 0.60 8.99 11.94
C LYS A 112 1.25 7.89 11.12
N PRO A 113 2.36 8.15 10.42
CA PRO A 113 3.06 7.10 9.70
C PRO A 113 3.63 6.05 10.68
N LYS A 114 3.59 4.78 10.27
CA LYS A 114 4.33 3.68 10.89
C LYS A 114 5.47 3.31 9.96
N ILE A 115 6.62 3.93 10.21
CA ILE A 115 7.88 3.61 9.54
C ILE A 115 8.43 2.31 10.15
N PHE A 116 8.72 1.32 9.31
CA PHE A 116 9.30 0.04 9.74
C PHE A 116 10.84 0.07 9.75
N ASN A 117 11.44 0.79 8.80
CA ASN A 117 12.87 0.99 8.71
C ASN A 117 13.14 2.43 8.25
N THR A 118 14.05 3.14 8.91
CA THR A 118 14.39 4.52 8.57
C THR A 118 15.27 4.65 7.34
N ASN A 119 15.88 3.56 6.86
CA ASN A 119 16.52 3.50 5.56
C ASN A 119 15.56 2.88 4.54
N PHE A 120 15.08 3.68 3.59
CA PHE A 120 14.12 3.28 2.55
C PHE A 120 14.64 2.11 1.70
N ASN A 121 15.95 2.03 1.48
CA ASN A 121 16.57 1.00 0.65
C ASN A 121 16.85 -0.31 1.41
N ALA A 122 16.66 -0.32 2.74
CA ALA A 122 16.87 -1.50 3.56
C ALA A 122 15.62 -2.39 3.63
N LYS A 123 15.75 -3.58 4.23
CA LYS A 123 14.62 -4.49 4.42
C LYS A 123 13.46 -3.77 5.15
N CYS A 124 12.28 -3.80 4.53
CA CYS A 124 11.07 -3.09 4.96
C CYS A 124 11.12 -1.55 4.90
N GLY A 125 12.13 -0.94 4.28
CA GLY A 125 12.22 0.51 4.12
C GLY A 125 11.20 1.07 3.13
N ASP A 126 10.86 0.29 2.11
CA ASP A 126 9.86 0.60 1.09
C ASP A 126 8.42 0.30 1.54
N ARG A 127 8.25 -0.28 2.74
CA ARG A 127 6.97 -0.60 3.38
C ARG A 127 6.59 0.50 4.37
N LEU A 128 5.34 0.93 4.29
CA LEU A 128 4.77 1.94 5.17
C LEU A 128 3.37 1.50 5.60
N SER A 129 3.07 1.71 6.88
CA SER A 129 1.73 1.58 7.43
C SER A 129 1.39 2.85 8.20
N VAL A 130 0.32 2.82 8.99
CA VAL A 130 -0.06 3.94 9.87
C VAL A 130 -0.35 3.47 11.29
N LYS A 131 -0.23 4.39 12.25
CA LYS A 131 -0.78 4.27 13.59
C LYS A 131 -1.97 5.21 13.73
N VAL A 132 -2.95 4.82 14.52
CA VAL A 132 -4.19 5.57 14.68
C VAL A 132 -4.50 5.75 16.15
N SER A 133 -4.75 7.00 16.52
CA SER A 133 -5.35 7.41 17.78
C SER A 133 -6.77 7.90 17.52
N VAL A 134 -7.73 7.50 18.36
CA VAL A 134 -9.14 7.88 18.24
C VAL A 134 -9.61 8.53 19.52
N TYR A 135 -10.24 9.68 19.38
CA TYR A 135 -10.75 10.49 20.49
C TYR A 135 -12.25 10.73 20.32
N LYS A 136 -12.96 10.87 21.44
CA LYS A 136 -14.33 11.38 21.52
C LYS A 136 -14.31 12.60 22.43
N GLY A 137 -14.39 13.80 21.87
CA GLY A 137 -14.05 15.03 22.59
C GLY A 137 -12.62 14.98 23.13
N SER A 138 -12.44 15.14 24.44
CA SER A 138 -11.16 15.01 25.14
C SER A 138 -10.81 13.58 25.56
N SER A 139 -11.74 12.63 25.46
CA SER A 139 -11.52 11.25 25.91
C SER A 139 -10.82 10.42 24.84
N ILE A 140 -9.78 9.68 25.22
CA ILE A 140 -9.06 8.74 24.35
C ILE A 140 -9.84 7.42 24.29
N LEU A 141 -10.19 6.98 23.08
CA LEU A 141 -10.76 5.65 22.83
C LEU A 141 -9.69 4.66 22.37
N ILE A 142 -8.74 5.11 21.56
CA ILE A 142 -7.59 4.34 21.08
C ILE A 142 -6.36 5.24 21.10
N GLN A 143 -5.23 4.70 21.56
CA GLN A 143 -3.95 5.39 21.53
C GLN A 143 -2.95 4.62 20.65
N ASP A 144 -2.42 5.29 19.63
CA ASP A 144 -1.32 4.90 18.75
C ASP A 144 -1.33 3.43 18.28
N LYS A 145 -2.54 2.90 18.01
CA LYS A 145 -2.71 1.52 17.54
C LYS A 145 -2.18 1.40 16.12
N SER A 146 -1.16 0.56 15.92
CA SER A 146 -0.59 0.31 14.59
C SER A 146 -1.56 -0.51 13.74
N MET A 147 -1.78 -0.10 12.49
CA MET A 147 -2.58 -0.86 11.53
C MET A 147 -1.86 -2.13 11.06
N GLU A 148 -0.53 -2.09 10.99
CA GLU A 148 0.34 -3.25 10.79
C GLU A 148 1.48 -3.17 11.79
N THR A 149 1.66 -4.22 12.60
CA THR A 149 2.71 -4.25 13.64
C THR A 149 4.07 -4.59 13.06
N PHE A 150 4.11 -5.51 12.09
CA PHE A 150 5.34 -6.03 11.49
C PHE A 150 5.22 -6.03 9.96
N CYS A 151 6.30 -5.64 9.28
CA CYS A 151 6.38 -5.62 7.82
C CYS A 151 6.59 -7.00 7.18
N HIS A 152 6.79 -8.05 7.98
CA HIS A 152 7.07 -9.41 7.51
C HIS A 152 6.35 -10.46 8.36
N GLY A 153 6.36 -11.71 7.89
CA GLY A 153 5.60 -12.80 8.51
C GLY A 153 4.11 -12.71 8.18
N ASN A 154 3.28 -13.39 8.98
CA ASN A 154 1.84 -13.46 8.77
C ASN A 154 1.03 -12.90 9.96
N ALA A 155 1.62 -11.95 10.70
CA ALA A 155 0.93 -11.29 11.81
C ALA A 155 -0.35 -10.59 11.34
N PRO A 156 -1.42 -10.51 12.16
CA PRO A 156 -2.65 -9.83 11.76
C PRO A 156 -2.43 -8.35 11.41
N VAL A 157 -3.12 -7.90 10.37
CA VAL A 157 -3.21 -6.51 9.92
C VAL A 157 -4.63 -6.00 10.21
N LEU A 158 -4.73 -4.81 10.81
CA LEU A 158 -5.99 -4.09 10.91
C LEU A 158 -6.35 -3.53 9.54
N ARG A 159 -7.38 -4.11 8.93
CA ARG A 159 -8.00 -3.59 7.69
C ARG A 159 -8.99 -2.47 7.97
N GLY A 160 -9.37 -2.26 9.23
CA GLY A 160 -10.17 -1.11 9.58
C GLY A 160 -10.60 -1.00 11.04
N ILE A 161 -11.10 0.18 11.37
CA ILE A 161 -11.61 0.61 12.66
C ILE A 161 -13.00 1.19 12.42
N LYS A 162 -13.97 0.83 13.27
CA LYS A 162 -15.31 1.40 13.23
C LYS A 162 -15.75 1.86 14.61
N VAL A 163 -16.30 3.06 14.69
CA VAL A 163 -16.93 3.62 15.88
C VAL A 163 -18.39 3.92 15.58
N LYS A 164 -19.30 3.51 16.47
CA LYS A 164 -20.71 3.93 16.41
C LYS A 164 -20.92 5.10 17.37
N GLY A 165 -21.64 6.13 16.91
CA GLY A 165 -22.01 7.29 17.70
C GLY A 165 -22.76 6.92 18.98
N GLY A 166 -22.67 7.79 19.99
CA GLY A 166 -23.20 7.56 21.34
C GLY A 166 -22.33 6.63 22.21
N ASN A 167 -21.74 5.58 21.63
CA ASN A 167 -20.99 4.57 22.37
C ASN A 167 -19.48 4.83 22.39
N ASN A 168 -18.81 4.44 23.47
CA ASN A 168 -17.34 4.45 23.56
C ASN A 168 -16.70 3.15 23.03
N LYS A 169 -17.49 2.31 22.34
CA LYS A 169 -17.04 1.01 21.82
C LYS A 169 -16.46 1.16 20.43
N VAL A 170 -15.23 0.70 20.25
CA VAL A 170 -14.56 0.63 18.96
C VAL A 170 -14.50 -0.82 18.48
N LYS A 171 -14.87 -1.06 17.22
CA LYS A 171 -14.72 -2.36 16.57
C LYS A 171 -13.48 -2.35 15.67
N PHE A 172 -12.65 -3.37 15.84
CA PHE A 172 -11.48 -3.64 15.02
C PHE A 172 -11.79 -4.74 14.01
N TYR A 173 -11.27 -4.59 12.79
CA TYR A 173 -11.33 -5.63 11.77
C TYR A 173 -9.90 -6.05 11.44
N GLU A 174 -9.52 -7.23 11.91
CA GLU A 174 -8.21 -7.82 11.67
C GLU A 174 -8.32 -8.94 10.64
N VAL A 175 -7.27 -9.09 9.84
CA VAL A 175 -7.09 -10.20 8.89
C VAL A 175 -5.63 -10.64 8.91
N ALA A 176 -5.36 -11.91 8.59
CA ALA A 176 -3.98 -12.36 8.40
C ALA A 176 -3.31 -11.55 7.27
N ARG A 177 -2.02 -11.23 7.39
CA ARG A 177 -1.29 -10.43 6.41
C ARG A 177 -1.35 -11.01 4.99
N SER A 178 -1.25 -12.34 4.88
CA SER A 178 -1.43 -13.09 3.62
C SER A 178 -2.79 -12.95 2.96
N ARG A 179 -3.80 -12.44 3.67
CA ARG A 179 -5.13 -12.13 3.11
C ARG A 179 -5.35 -10.64 2.88
N PHE A 180 -4.45 -9.80 3.40
CA PHE A 180 -4.52 -8.35 3.26
C PHE A 180 -3.80 -7.86 2.00
N TYR A 181 -2.62 -8.43 1.78
CA TYR A 181 -1.77 -8.26 0.61
C TYR A 181 -2.12 -9.34 -0.40
#